data_AF-A0A914QN11-F1
#
_entry.id   AF-A0A914QN11-F1
#
_cell.length_a   1.000
_cell.length_b   1.000
_cell.length_c   1.000
_cell.angle_alpha   90.00
_cell.angle_beta   90.00
_cell.angle_gamma   90.00
#
_symmetry.space_group_name_H-M   'P 1'
#
loop_
_entity.id
_entity.type
_entity.pdbx_description
1 polymer ?
#
loop_
_entity_poly.entity_id
_entity_poly.type
_entity_poly.pdbx_seq_one_letter_code
_entity_poly.pdbx_strand_id
1 'polypeptide(L)'
;MARIMQTARLADRFNVEKVLNKKGKGKNVKYLIKWEGFDETTWEPESNCNGCSELIQEFEAALPSAHPSYAEMVKEAIVNLKNRKGSSRYAIRKFINEHYNIPEKFNVSE
;
A
#
# COMPACT_ATOMS: atom_id res chain seq x y z
N MET A 1 28.96 -9.71 21.49
CA MET A 1 28.35 -9.60 20.15
C MET A 1 27.67 -10.92 19.75
N ALA A 2 26.70 -11.42 20.53
CA ALA A 2 26.06 -12.73 20.29
C ALA A 2 24.58 -12.72 20.70
N ARG A 3 23.80 -11.76 20.17
CA ARG A 3 22.35 -11.71 20.39
C ARG A 3 21.54 -11.32 19.15
N ILE A 4 22.18 -11.31 17.98
CA ILE A 4 21.52 -10.96 16.71
C ILE A 4 21.48 -12.16 15.75
N MET A 5 22.30 -13.20 15.94
CA MET A 5 22.33 -14.36 15.03
C MET A 5 21.29 -15.46 15.32
N GLN A 6 20.52 -15.39 16.42
CA GLN A 6 19.62 -16.49 16.81
C GLN A 6 18.17 -16.32 16.33
N THR A 7 17.74 -15.12 15.93
CA THR A 7 16.39 -14.89 15.38
C THR A 7 16.32 -15.17 13.87
N ALA A 8 17.42 -14.95 13.13
CA ALA A 8 17.48 -15.16 11.67
C ALA A 8 17.43 -16.64 11.24
N ARG A 9 17.53 -17.60 12.18
CA ARG A 9 17.47 -19.05 11.91
C ARG A 9 16.08 -19.68 12.11
N LEU A 10 15.12 -18.95 12.65
CA LEU A 10 13.75 -19.46 12.90
C LEU A 10 12.73 -18.99 11.86
N ALA A 11 13.02 -17.91 11.12
CA ALA A 11 12.18 -17.40 10.05
C ALA A 11 11.97 -18.40 8.89
N ASP A 12 12.81 -19.43 8.81
CA ASP A 12 12.76 -20.48 7.79
C ASP A 12 11.87 -21.68 8.17
N ARG A 13 11.14 -21.63 9.30
CA ARG A 13 10.40 -22.79 9.84
C ARG A 13 8.88 -22.65 9.91
N PHE A 14 8.32 -21.48 9.63
CA PHE A 14 6.89 -21.25 9.81
C PHE A 14 6.25 -20.81 8.51
N ASN A 15 5.28 -21.59 8.05
CA ASN A 15 4.45 -21.25 6.91
C ASN A 15 3.48 -20.12 7.27
N VAL A 16 3.21 -19.24 6.31
CA VAL A 16 2.22 -18.17 6.44
C VAL A 16 0.87 -18.65 5.90
N GLU A 17 -0.16 -18.52 6.72
CA GLU A 17 -1.55 -18.81 6.33
C GLU A 17 -2.17 -17.61 5.61
N LYS A 18 -2.03 -16.39 6.16
CA LYS A 18 -2.66 -15.18 5.60
C LYS A 18 -2.02 -13.87 6.06
N VAL A 19 -2.07 -12.85 5.20
CA VAL A 19 -1.80 -11.45 5.57
C VAL A 19 -3.13 -10.78 5.96
N LEU A 20 -3.19 -10.26 7.18
CA LEU A 20 -4.43 -9.69 7.75
C LEU A 20 -4.46 -8.16 7.73
N ASN A 21 -3.30 -7.51 7.82
CA ASN A 21 -3.23 -6.05 7.95
C ASN A 21 -1.86 -5.50 7.54
N LYS A 22 -1.78 -4.18 7.31
CA LYS A 22 -0.57 -3.42 7.00
C LYS A 22 -0.51 -2.16 7.85
N LYS A 23 0.68 -1.83 8.36
CA LYS A 23 0.94 -0.54 9.03
C LYS A 23 2.31 0.00 8.67
N GLY A 24 2.51 1.29 8.91
CA GLY A 24 3.76 1.99 8.59
C GLY A 24 3.81 2.51 7.16
N LYS A 25 4.92 3.15 6.81
CA LYS A 25 5.16 3.76 5.49
C LYS A 25 6.61 3.51 5.05
N GLY A 26 6.82 3.40 3.74
CA GLY A 26 8.13 3.18 3.14
C GLY A 26 8.83 1.95 3.73
N LYS A 27 10.10 2.12 4.16
CA LYS A 27 10.91 1.03 4.73
C LYS A 27 10.42 0.50 6.09
N ASN A 28 9.48 1.19 6.73
CA ASN A 28 8.93 0.81 8.04
C ASN A 28 7.58 0.07 7.92
N VAL A 29 7.21 -0.36 6.71
CA VAL A 29 6.01 -1.17 6.52
C VAL A 29 6.15 -2.51 7.23
N LYS A 30 5.10 -2.89 7.97
CA LYS A 30 4.95 -4.20 8.59
C LYS A 30 3.57 -4.76 8.26
N TYR A 31 3.51 -6.09 8.16
CA TYR A 31 2.30 -6.85 7.90
C TYR A 31 1.91 -7.67 9.13
N LEU A 32 0.62 -7.77 9.40
CA LEU A 32 0.09 -8.65 10.43
C LEU A 32 -0.08 -10.05 9.82
N ILE A 33 0.74 -10.99 10.26
CA ILE A 33 0.82 -12.34 9.71
C ILE A 33 0.02 -13.30 10.58
N LYS A 34 -0.85 -14.09 9.94
CA LYS A 34 -1.44 -15.29 10.52
C LYS A 34 -0.56 -16.48 10.11
N TRP A 35 -0.01 -17.16 11.11
CA TRP A 35 0.89 -18.30 10.92
C TRP A 35 0.11 -19.61 10.85
N GLU A 36 0.51 -20.50 9.94
CA GLU A 36 -0.13 -21.80 9.79
C GLU A 36 0.11 -22.66 11.05
N GLY A 37 -0.97 -23.19 11.63
CA GLY A 37 -0.89 -24.05 12.81
C GLY A 37 -0.70 -23.32 14.15
N PHE A 38 -0.74 -21.98 14.16
CA PHE A 38 -0.69 -21.16 15.37
C PHE A 38 -1.88 -20.22 15.46
N ASP A 39 -2.43 -20.04 16.66
CA ASP A 39 -3.50 -19.07 16.89
C ASP A 39 -3.00 -17.61 16.96
N GLU A 40 -1.69 -17.43 17.12
CA GLU A 40 -1.06 -16.12 17.26
C GLU A 40 -0.87 -15.40 15.92
N THR A 41 -0.85 -14.07 15.99
CA THR A 41 -0.52 -13.19 14.87
C THR A 41 0.56 -12.19 15.27
N THR A 42 1.53 -11.93 14.38
CA THR A 42 2.65 -11.02 14.69
C THR A 42 2.87 -9.99 13.58
N TRP A 43 3.49 -8.85 13.94
CA TRP A 43 3.78 -7.75 13.00
C TRP A 43 5.18 -7.87 12.44
N GLU A 44 5.30 -8.43 11.23
CA GLU A 44 6.57 -8.73 10.60
C GLU A 44 6.88 -7.81 9.42
N PRO A 45 8.16 -7.47 9.17
CA PRO A 45 8.56 -6.84 7.91
C PRO A 45 8.44 -7.84 6.75
N GLU A 46 8.30 -7.33 5.52
CA GLU A 46 8.26 -8.15 4.30
C GLU A 46 9.44 -9.12 4.22
N SER A 47 10.62 -8.68 4.61
CA SER A 47 11.84 -9.49 4.59
C SER A 47 11.83 -10.69 5.54
N ASN A 48 10.93 -10.74 6.53
CA ASN A 48 10.83 -11.86 7.47
C ASN A 48 9.83 -12.93 7.03
N CYS A 49 9.20 -12.73 5.88
CA CYS A 49 8.10 -13.55 5.38
C CYS A 49 8.53 -14.23 4.07
N ASN A 50 9.21 -15.37 4.18
CA ASN A 50 9.72 -16.11 3.02
C ASN A 50 8.52 -16.58 2.16
N GLY A 51 8.45 -16.14 0.90
CA GLY A 51 7.33 -16.48 0.00
C GLY A 51 6.06 -15.63 0.12
N CYS A 52 6.00 -14.64 1.02
CA CYS A 52 4.78 -13.81 1.17
C CYS A 52 4.58 -12.75 0.10
N SER A 53 5.42 -12.69 -0.95
CA SER A 53 5.20 -11.73 -2.04
C SER A 53 3.82 -11.92 -2.68
N GLU A 54 3.40 -13.17 -2.89
CA GLU A 54 2.08 -13.48 -3.46
C GLU A 54 0.94 -13.11 -2.50
N LEU A 55 1.03 -13.51 -1.23
CA LEU A 55 0.00 -13.20 -0.22
C LEU A 55 -0.10 -11.70 0.10
N ILE A 56 1.02 -10.98 0.08
CA ILE A 56 1.04 -9.52 0.23
C ILE A 56 0.40 -8.87 -0.99
N GLN A 57 0.69 -9.33 -2.21
CA GLN A 57 0.07 -8.81 -3.42
C GLN A 57 -1.45 -9.03 -3.41
N GLU A 58 -1.92 -10.20 -3.01
CA GLU A 58 -3.36 -10.47 -2.86
C GLU A 58 -4.00 -9.56 -1.82
N PHE A 59 -3.35 -9.40 -0.66
CA PHE A 59 -3.82 -8.49 0.38
C PHE A 59 -3.89 -7.04 -0.11
N GLU A 60 -2.85 -6.55 -0.79
CA GLU A 60 -2.82 -5.18 -1.30
C GLU A 60 -3.80 -4.95 -2.46
N ALA A 61 -4.00 -5.94 -3.33
CA ALA A 61 -4.99 -5.87 -4.42
C ALA A 61 -6.43 -5.86 -3.90
N ALA A 62 -6.69 -6.49 -2.75
CA ALA A 62 -7.99 -6.49 -2.10
C ALA A 62 -8.30 -5.19 -1.32
N LEU A 63 -7.30 -4.36 -1.04
CA LEU A 63 -7.54 -3.07 -0.40
C LEU A 63 -8.28 -2.13 -1.36
N PRO A 64 -9.30 -1.41 -0.89
CA PRO A 64 -9.91 -0.37 -1.70
C PRO A 64 -8.82 0.63 -2.09
N SER A 65 -8.80 0.98 -3.37
CA SER A 65 -7.92 2.03 -3.87
C SER A 65 -8.03 3.26 -2.96
N ALA A 66 -6.89 3.79 -2.51
CA ALA A 66 -6.84 4.97 -1.63
C ALA A 66 -7.41 6.25 -2.28
N HIS A 67 -7.86 6.14 -3.51
CA HIS A 67 -8.47 7.17 -4.32
C HIS A 67 -9.66 6.60 -5.09
N PRO A 68 -10.69 7.42 -5.38
CA PRO A 68 -11.82 7.02 -6.21
C PRO A 68 -11.38 6.80 -7.67
N SER A 69 -12.31 6.40 -8.53
CA SER A 69 -12.00 6.22 -9.95
C SER A 69 -11.49 7.52 -10.56
N TYR A 70 -10.64 7.43 -11.60
CA TYR A 70 -10.11 8.63 -12.26
C TYR A 70 -11.22 9.55 -12.77
N ALA A 71 -12.31 8.97 -13.29
CA ALA A 71 -13.47 9.73 -13.74
C ALA A 71 -14.14 10.52 -12.59
N GLU A 72 -14.23 9.96 -11.39
CA GLU A 72 -14.77 10.66 -10.22
C GLU A 72 -13.82 11.76 -9.75
N MET A 73 -12.52 11.49 -9.68
CA MET A 73 -11.51 12.51 -9.36
C MET A 73 -11.57 13.70 -10.34
N VAL A 74 -11.74 13.44 -11.63
CA VAL A 74 -11.91 14.48 -12.66
C VAL A 74 -13.21 15.25 -12.47
N LYS A 75 -14.33 14.58 -12.18
CA LYS A 75 -15.62 15.25 -11.90
C LYS A 75 -15.50 16.19 -10.71
N GLU A 76 -14.89 15.74 -9.62
CA GLU A 76 -14.68 16.53 -8.41
C GLU A 76 -13.76 17.74 -8.69
N ALA A 77 -12.67 17.53 -9.42
CA ALA A 77 -11.77 18.61 -9.83
C ALA A 77 -12.49 19.68 -10.66
N ILE A 78 -13.35 19.27 -11.61
CA ILE A 78 -14.12 20.21 -12.45
C ILE A 78 -15.08 21.04 -11.60
N VAL A 79 -15.77 20.44 -10.62
CA VAL A 79 -16.67 21.17 -9.72
C VAL A 79 -15.90 22.19 -8.88
N ASN A 80 -14.75 21.81 -8.32
CA ASN A 80 -13.94 22.69 -7.47
C ASN A 80 -13.23 23.82 -8.25
N LEU A 81 -12.71 23.55 -9.45
CA LEU A 81 -11.93 24.51 -10.25
C LEU A 81 -12.78 25.55 -10.99
N LYS A 82 -14.07 25.28 -11.21
CA LYS A 82 -14.99 26.14 -11.99
C LYS A 82 -15.13 27.58 -11.47
N ASN A 83 -14.75 27.85 -10.22
CA ASN A 83 -15.06 29.13 -9.60
C ASN A 83 -14.11 30.29 -9.97
N ARG A 84 -12.87 30.09 -10.44
CA ARG A 84 -11.94 31.23 -10.65
C ARG A 84 -10.84 31.15 -11.74
N LYS A 85 -10.41 29.99 -12.26
CA LYS A 85 -9.19 29.91 -13.11
C LYS A 85 -9.25 28.98 -14.34
N GLY A 86 -10.43 28.44 -14.65
CA GLY A 86 -10.62 27.49 -15.76
C GLY A 86 -10.18 26.06 -15.42
N SER A 87 -10.78 25.09 -16.10
CA SER A 87 -10.57 23.65 -15.88
C SER A 87 -9.66 23.07 -16.97
N SER A 88 -8.47 23.66 -17.16
CA SER A 88 -7.50 23.10 -18.10
C SER A 88 -7.10 21.68 -17.67
N ARG A 89 -6.65 20.85 -18.63
CA ARG A 89 -6.13 19.50 -18.34
C ARG A 89 -5.05 19.53 -17.24
N TYR A 90 -4.16 20.51 -17.30
CA TYR A 90 -3.14 20.73 -16.30
C TYR A 90 -3.74 21.02 -14.92
N ALA A 91 -4.73 21.92 -14.81
CA ALA A 91 -5.36 22.27 -13.54
C ALA A 91 -6.09 21.09 -12.92
N ILE A 92 -6.81 20.28 -13.72
CA ILE A 92 -7.47 19.07 -13.25
C ILE A 92 -6.44 18.06 -12.73
N ARG A 93 -5.37 17.80 -13.48
CA ARG A 93 -4.31 16.89 -13.05
C ARG A 93 -3.64 17.35 -11.76
N LYS A 94 -3.33 18.64 -11.66
CA LYS A 94 -2.74 19.24 -10.46
C LYS A 94 -3.65 19.05 -9.25
N PHE A 95 -4.96 19.33 -9.38
CA PHE A 95 -5.93 19.10 -8.32
C PHE A 95 -5.94 17.64 -7.87
N ILE A 96 -5.99 16.70 -8.81
CA ILE A 96 -6.03 15.26 -8.50
C ILE A 96 -4.75 14.82 -7.76
N ASN A 97 -3.58 15.23 -8.22
CA ASN A 97 -2.30 14.92 -7.57
C ASN A 97 -2.19 15.51 -6.16
N GLU A 98 -2.79 16.69 -5.91
CA GLU A 98 -2.76 17.35 -4.61
C GLU A 98 -3.76 16.74 -3.60
N HIS A 99 -4.88 16.19 -4.08
CA HIS A 99 -5.98 15.73 -3.22
C HIS A 99 -6.02 14.21 -3.03
N TYR A 100 -5.41 13.42 -3.94
CA TYR A 100 -5.45 11.96 -3.87
C TYR A 100 -4.05 11.33 -4.00
N ASN A 101 -3.84 10.24 -3.27
CA ASN A 101 -2.62 9.45 -3.37
C ASN A 101 -2.74 8.43 -4.52
N ILE A 102 -2.48 8.88 -5.75
CA ILE A 102 -2.59 8.06 -6.97
C ILE A 102 -1.23 7.46 -7.39
N PRO A 103 -1.20 6.24 -7.97
CA PRO A 103 0.03 5.65 -8.49
C PRO A 103 0.71 6.51 -9.56
N GLU A 104 2.05 6.55 -9.55
CA GLU A 104 2.86 7.37 -10.48
C GLU A 104 2.56 7.11 -11.96
N LYS A 105 2.11 5.90 -12.33
CA LYS A 105 1.70 5.59 -13.72
C LYS A 105 0.60 6.51 -14.27
N PHE A 106 -0.19 7.13 -13.37
CA PHE A 106 -1.22 8.10 -13.74
C PHE A 106 -0.72 9.55 -13.70
N ASN A 107 0.47 9.77 -13.14
CA ASN A 107 1.16 11.05 -13.13
C ASN A 107 1.90 11.21 -14.46
N VAL A 108 1.15 11.50 -15.53
CA VAL A 108 1.75 11.77 -16.84
C VAL A 108 2.50 13.10 -16.73
N SER A 109 3.83 13.05 -16.60
CA SER A 109 4.72 14.19 -16.81
C SER A 109 4.60 14.61 -18.27
N GLU A 110 4.36 15.91 -18.47
CA GLU A 110 4.17 16.58 -19.77
C GLU A 110 5.16 16.14 -20.86
#